data_AF-A0A355BFA1-F1
#
_entry.id   AF-A0A355BFA1-F1
#
_cell.length_a   1.000
_cell.length_b   1.000
_cell.length_c   1.000
_cell.angle_alpha   90.00
_cell.angle_beta   90.00
_cell.angle_gamma   90.00
#
_symmetry.space_group_name_H-M   'P 1'
#
loop_
_entity.id
_entity.type
_entity.pdbx_description
1 polymer ?
#
loop_
_entity_poly.entity_id
_entity_poly.type
_entity_poly.pdbx_seq_one_letter_code
_entity_poly.pdbx_strand_id
1 'polypeptide(L)'
;MANFGTNNENFITMLQQKKQTKNMHLHIDEVYRFLDAHLPYYYVEEVIEIFQRKGFNRLPSKSTIRKVRSRNAASYEKRLDILNALVDLAKKNKSNKEKINKKVTALTT
;
A
#
# COMPACT_ATOMS: atom_id res chain seq x y z
N MET A 1 -37.78 -19.74 29.67
CA MET A 1 -36.60 -18.93 29.99
C MET A 1 -36.07 -18.32 28.70
N ALA A 2 -36.21 -17.01 28.53
CA ALA A 2 -35.81 -16.35 27.28
C ALA A 2 -34.28 -16.21 27.21
N ASN A 3 -33.71 -16.64 26.09
CA ASN A 3 -32.27 -16.70 25.83
C ASN A 3 -31.76 -15.27 25.51
N PHE A 4 -31.46 -14.48 26.54
CA PHE A 4 -30.96 -13.11 26.39
C PHE A 4 -29.46 -13.03 26.04
N GLY A 5 -28.72 -14.14 26.03
CA GLY A 5 -27.27 -14.17 25.76
C GLY A 5 -26.89 -13.95 24.29
N THR A 6 -27.72 -14.41 23.36
CA THR A 6 -27.38 -14.46 21.92
C THR A 6 -27.38 -13.07 21.25
N ASN A 7 -28.18 -12.13 21.75
CA ASN A 7 -28.29 -10.79 21.13
C ASN A 7 -27.13 -9.86 21.48
N ASN A 8 -26.52 -10.03 22.66
CA ASN A 8 -25.43 -9.17 23.13
C ASN A 8 -24.09 -9.56 22.49
N GLU A 9 -23.84 -10.87 22.32
CA GLU A 9 -22.64 -11.39 21.66
C GLU A 9 -22.58 -11.00 20.18
N ASN A 10 -23.71 -11.06 19.47
CA ASN A 10 -23.82 -10.63 18.07
C ASN A 10 -23.54 -9.13 17.91
N PHE A 11 -24.02 -8.30 18.85
CA PHE A 11 -23.81 -6.85 18.81
C PHE A 11 -22.34 -6.47 19.06
N ILE A 12 -21.69 -7.08 20.06
CA ILE A 12 -20.26 -6.87 20.34
C ILE A 12 -19.40 -7.31 19.15
N THR A 13 -19.73 -8.43 18.51
CA THR A 13 -19.03 -8.93 17.33
C THR A 13 -19.14 -7.96 16.15
N MET A 14 -20.33 -7.40 15.90
CA MET A 14 -20.52 -6.38 14.85
C MET A 14 -19.72 -5.09 15.12
N LEU A 15 -19.63 -4.65 16.37
CA LEU A 15 -18.84 -3.47 16.75
C LEU A 15 -17.34 -3.70 16.56
N GLN A 16 -16.84 -4.88 16.90
CA GLN A 16 -15.44 -5.27 16.70
C GLN A 16 -15.08 -5.31 15.21
N GLN A 17 -15.94 -5.91 14.38
CA GLN A 17 -15.77 -5.94 12.92
C GLN A 17 -15.74 -4.52 12.34
N LYS A 18 -16.70 -3.65 12.69
CA LYS A 18 -16.72 -2.25 12.25
C LYS A 18 -15.44 -1.49 12.63
N LYS A 19 -14.95 -1.69 13.86
CA LYS A 19 -13.70 -1.08 14.34
C LYS A 19 -12.50 -1.58 13.55
N GLN A 20 -12.43 -2.89 13.27
CA GLN A 20 -11.36 -3.49 12.49
C GLN A 20 -11.35 -2.99 11.04
N THR A 21 -12.52 -2.89 10.39
CA THR A 21 -12.66 -2.33 9.04
C THR A 21 -12.25 -0.86 8.98
N LYS A 22 -12.68 -0.06 9.98
CA LYS A 22 -12.28 1.35 10.09
C LYS A 22 -10.76 1.50 10.25
N ASN A 23 -10.13 0.67 11.08
CA ASN A 23 -8.68 0.72 11.31
C ASN A 23 -7.90 0.32 10.05
N MET A 24 -8.33 -0.75 9.37
CA MET A 24 -7.78 -1.17 8.08
C MET A 24 -7.90 -0.07 7.01
N HIS A 25 -9.01 0.66 6.99
CA HIS A 25 -9.22 1.79 6.09
C HIS A 25 -8.27 2.98 6.40
N LEU A 26 -8.04 3.29 7.67
CA LEU A 26 -7.07 4.32 8.06
C LEU A 26 -5.64 3.95 7.63
N HIS A 27 -5.25 2.69 7.80
CA HIS A 27 -3.93 2.21 7.37
C HIS A 27 -3.77 2.24 5.85
N ILE A 28 -4.83 1.97 5.08
CA ILE A 28 -4.73 2.03 3.62
C ILE A 28 -4.53 3.47 3.16
N ASP A 29 -5.19 4.45 3.78
CA ASP A 29 -5.06 5.87 3.41
C ASP A 29 -3.66 6.42 3.63
N GLU A 30 -3.04 6.05 4.74
CA GLU A 30 -1.64 6.40 5.02
C GLU A 30 -0.68 5.82 3.97
N VAL A 31 -0.91 4.56 3.56
CA VAL A 31 -0.11 3.93 2.50
C VAL A 31 -0.18 4.73 1.21
N TYR A 32 -1.36 5.12 0.76
CA TYR A 32 -1.48 5.82 -0.53
C TYR A 32 -1.00 7.27 -0.46
N ARG A 33 -1.18 7.97 0.67
CA ARG A 33 -0.53 9.27 0.89
C ARG A 33 0.99 9.15 0.81
N PHE A 34 1.55 8.10 1.38
CA PHE A 34 2.99 7.84 1.29
C PHE A 34 3.43 7.56 -0.16
N LEU A 35 2.64 6.79 -0.91
CA LEU A 35 2.89 6.56 -2.34
C LEU A 35 2.86 7.87 -3.12
N ASP A 36 1.87 8.74 -2.91
CA ASP A 36 1.77 10.01 -3.63
C ASP A 36 2.96 10.95 -3.35
N ALA A 37 3.49 10.93 -2.13
CA ALA A 37 4.63 11.75 -1.75
C ALA A 37 5.98 11.24 -2.30
N HIS A 38 6.12 9.92 -2.47
CA HIS A 38 7.45 9.31 -2.61
C HIS A 38 7.62 8.37 -3.79
N LEU A 39 6.56 7.97 -4.49
CA LEU A 39 6.68 7.10 -5.64
C LEU A 39 7.31 7.85 -6.84
N PRO A 40 8.30 7.28 -7.55
CA PRO A 40 8.90 7.93 -8.71
C PRO A 40 7.94 7.94 -9.91
N TYR A 41 8.15 8.85 -10.87
CA TYR A 41 7.30 8.96 -12.06
C TYR A 41 7.28 7.67 -12.91
N TYR A 42 8.42 7.00 -13.03
CA TYR A 42 8.64 5.79 -13.83
C TYR A 42 8.34 4.50 -13.05
N TYR A 43 7.50 4.57 -12.02
CA TYR A 43 7.26 3.47 -11.08
C TYR A 43 6.74 2.17 -11.70
N VAL A 44 5.97 2.26 -12.79
CA VAL A 44 5.35 1.07 -13.40
C VAL A 44 6.43 0.09 -13.87
N GLU A 45 7.51 0.62 -14.43
CA GLU A 45 8.57 -0.17 -15.03
C GLU A 45 9.47 -0.76 -13.93
N GLU A 46 9.80 0.03 -12.91
CA GLU A 46 10.51 -0.48 -11.72
C GLU A 46 9.73 -1.56 -10.97
N VAL A 47 8.40 -1.46 -10.89
CA VAL A 47 7.57 -2.51 -10.28
C VAL A 47 7.66 -3.81 -11.08
N ILE A 48 7.64 -3.74 -12.41
CA ILE A 48 7.83 -4.92 -13.26
C ILE A 48 9.21 -5.55 -13.00
N GLU A 49 10.27 -4.74 -12.94
CA GLU A 49 11.61 -5.23 -12.63
C GLU A 49 11.70 -5.87 -11.24
N ILE A 50 11.03 -5.31 -10.22
CA ILE A 50 10.95 -5.91 -8.89
C ILE A 50 10.33 -7.31 -8.98
N PHE A 51 9.26 -7.47 -9.76
CA PHE A 51 8.62 -8.78 -9.94
C PHE A 51 9.51 -9.76 -10.69
N GLN A 52 10.23 -9.30 -11.72
CA GLN A 52 11.21 -10.10 -12.46
C GLN A 52 12.34 -10.59 -11.53
N ARG A 53 12.94 -9.69 -10.75
CA ARG A 53 14.03 -10.02 -9.80
C ARG A 53 13.60 -10.97 -8.69
N LYS A 54 12.34 -10.87 -8.23
CA LYS A 54 11.77 -11.75 -7.21
C LYS A 54 11.32 -13.11 -7.76
N GLY A 55 11.47 -13.37 -9.07
CA GLY A 55 11.18 -14.67 -9.66
C GLY A 55 9.69 -15.00 -9.74
N PHE A 56 8.81 -14.00 -9.81
CA PHE A 56 7.38 -14.28 -9.93
C PHE A 56 7.04 -14.85 -11.32
N ASN A 57 6.35 -16.00 -11.34
CA ASN A 57 5.95 -16.70 -12.56
C ASN A 57 5.02 -15.88 -13.48
N ARG A 58 4.32 -14.87 -12.93
CA ARG A 58 3.41 -14.02 -13.68
C ARG A 58 3.67 -12.55 -13.36
N LEU A 59 4.18 -11.83 -14.35
CA LEU A 59 4.37 -10.39 -14.24
C LEU A 59 3.01 -9.67 -14.29
N PRO A 60 2.78 -8.67 -13.44
CA PRO A 60 1.60 -7.83 -13.54
C PRO A 60 1.66 -6.96 -14.80
N SER A 61 0.51 -6.78 -15.47
CA SER A 61 0.44 -5.84 -16.59
C SER A 61 0.56 -4.40 -16.09
N LYS A 62 1.09 -3.51 -16.95
CA LYS A 62 1.19 -2.06 -16.66
C LYS A 62 -0.15 -1.46 -16.22
N SER A 63 -1.24 -1.86 -16.87
CA SER A 63 -2.60 -1.42 -16.53
C SER A 63 -2.98 -1.83 -15.10
N THR A 64 -2.70 -3.07 -14.71
CA THR A 64 -2.98 -3.56 -13.35
C THR A 64 -2.19 -2.79 -12.30
N ILE A 65 -0.91 -2.49 -12.55
CA ILE A 65 -0.08 -1.70 -11.64
C ILE A 65 -0.67 -0.30 -11.44
N ARG A 66 -1.05 0.38 -12.53
CA ARG A 66 -1.69 1.71 -12.45
C ARG A 66 -3.02 1.65 -11.70
N LYS A 67 -3.84 0.63 -11.95
CA LYS A 67 -5.12 0.42 -11.25
C LYS A 67 -4.91 0.28 -9.75
N VAL A 68 -3.96 -0.57 -9.32
CA VAL A 68 -3.61 -0.71 -7.90
C VAL A 68 -3.16 0.64 -7.32
N ARG A 69 -2.22 1.35 -7.95
CA ARG A 69 -1.79 2.68 -7.49
C ARG A 69 -2.94 3.69 -7.39
N SER A 70 -3.89 3.65 -8.32
CA SER A 70 -5.00 4.61 -8.39
C SER A 70 -6.21 4.26 -7.53
N ARG A 71 -6.24 3.08 -6.89
CA ARG A 71 -7.43 2.54 -6.18
C ARG A 71 -8.68 2.36 -7.05
N ASN A 72 -8.57 2.44 -8.38
CA ASN A 72 -9.72 2.50 -9.29
C ASN A 72 -10.31 1.13 -9.70
N ALA A 73 -10.05 0.04 -8.96
CA ALA A 73 -10.59 -1.28 -9.33
C ALA A 73 -10.93 -2.11 -8.10
N ALA A 74 -12.14 -2.69 -8.01
CA ALA A 74 -12.58 -3.53 -6.89
C ALA A 74 -11.62 -4.70 -6.52
N SER A 75 -10.71 -5.07 -7.41
CA SER A 75 -9.67 -6.08 -7.18
C SER A 75 -8.33 -5.53 -6.67
N TYR A 76 -8.15 -4.22 -6.48
CA TYR A 76 -6.88 -3.64 -6.00
C TYR A 76 -6.50 -4.20 -4.63
N GLU A 77 -7.50 -4.43 -3.76
CA GLU A 77 -7.32 -4.99 -2.41
C GLU A 77 -6.76 -6.42 -2.43
N LYS A 78 -6.93 -7.14 -3.55
CA LYS A 78 -6.45 -8.51 -3.72
C LYS A 78 -5.01 -8.57 -4.26
N ARG A 79 -4.44 -7.45 -4.70
CA ARG A 79 -3.08 -7.36 -5.27
C ARG A 79 -2.10 -6.70 -4.31
N LEU A 80 -2.07 -7.23 -3.09
CA LEU A 80 -1.13 -6.81 -2.04
C LEU A 80 0.34 -6.98 -2.47
N ASP A 81 0.62 -7.95 -3.33
CA ASP A 81 1.93 -8.12 -3.97
C ASP A 81 2.39 -6.86 -4.72
N ILE A 82 1.51 -6.27 -5.53
CA ILE A 82 1.79 -5.01 -6.25
C ILE A 82 1.88 -3.84 -5.26
N LEU A 83 0.96 -3.77 -4.30
CA LEU A 83 0.96 -2.68 -3.31
C LEU A 83 2.26 -2.67 -2.50
N ASN A 84 2.73 -3.84 -2.06
CA ASN A 84 3.99 -3.99 -1.35
C ASN A 84 5.18 -3.56 -2.23
N ALA A 85 5.20 -3.96 -3.51
CA ALA A 85 6.25 -3.51 -4.43
C ALA A 85 6.25 -1.99 -4.64
N LEU A 86 5.07 -1.36 -4.71
CA LEU A 86 4.94 0.11 -4.77
C LEU A 86 5.49 0.79 -3.51
N VAL A 87 5.17 0.24 -2.34
CA VAL A 87 5.66 0.76 -1.05
C VAL A 87 7.18 0.62 -0.92
N ASP A 88 7.74 -0.54 -1.28
CA ASP A 88 9.19 -0.78 -1.28
C ASP A 88 9.91 0.23 -2.18
N LEU A 89 9.36 0.46 -3.38
CA LEU A 89 9.90 1.44 -4.32
C LEU A 89 9.82 2.87 -3.79
N ALA A 90 8.68 3.26 -3.21
CA ALA A 90 8.51 4.58 -2.60
C ALA A 90 9.49 4.81 -1.44
N LYS A 91 9.72 3.79 -0.58
CA LYS A 91 10.73 3.84 0.50
C LYS A 91 12.15 4.04 -0.06
N LYS A 92 12.51 3.28 -1.10
CA LYS A 92 13.82 3.40 -1.77
C LYS A 92 14.00 4.80 -2.35
N ASN A 93 13.00 5.33 -3.05
CA ASN A 93 13.06 6.66 -3.65
C ASN A 93 13.17 7.76 -2.59
N LYS A 94 12.39 7.69 -1.50
CA LYS A 94 12.51 8.61 -0.36
C LYS A 94 13.92 8.62 0.20
N SER A 95 14.48 7.44 0.51
CA SER A 95 15.83 7.31 1.06
C SER A 95 16.90 7.89 0.12
N ASN A 96 16.76 7.66 -1.19
CA ASN A 96 17.68 8.23 -2.17
C ASN A 96 17.62 9.75 -2.22
N LYS A 97 16.41 10.34 -2.23
CA LYS A 97 16.22 11.81 -2.18
C LYS A 97 16.84 12.41 -0.92
N GLU A 98 16.64 11.78 0.23
CA GLU A 98 17.23 12.22 1.49
C GLU A 98 18.76 12.19 1.47
N LYS A 99 19.36 11.12 0.92
CA LYS A 99 20.81 11.00 0.76
C LYS A 99 21.36 12.08 -0.18
N ILE A 100 20.68 12.36 -1.28
CA ILE A 100 21.08 13.41 -2.23
C ILE A 100 20.99 14.78 -1.56
N ASN A 101 19.88 15.10 -0.90
CA ASN A 101 19.71 16.38 -0.21
C ASN A 101 20.80 16.62 0.83
N LYS A 102 21.12 15.61 1.66
CA LYS A 102 22.22 15.71 2.64
C LYS A 102 23.57 16.03 1.98
N LYS A 103 23.87 15.38 0.85
CA LYS A 103 25.10 15.64 0.10
C LYS A 103 25.12 17.04 -0.51
N VAL A 104 24.01 17.51 -1.07
CA VAL A 104 23.90 18.85 -1.65
C VAL A 104 24.08 19.92 -0.58
N THR A 105 23.39 19.81 0.56
CA THR A 105 23.53 20.77 1.67
C THR A 105 24.97 20.85 2.19
N ALA A 106 25.66 19.71 2.28
CA ALA A 106 27.06 19.67 2.71
C ALA A 106 28.04 20.31 1.71
N LEU A 107 27.67 20.47 0.44
CA LEU A 107 28.48 21.16 -0.57
C LEU A 107 28.23 22.68 -0.61
N THR A 108 27.09 23.12 -0.09
CA THR A 108 26.68 24.53 -0.06
C THR A 108 26.98 25.23 1.28
N THR A 109 27.59 24.50 2.23
CA THR A 109 28.00 25.00 3.55
C THR A 109 29.52 24.98 3.64
#